data_AF-A0A2G6TAQ5-F1
#
_entry.id   AF-A0A2G6TAQ5-F1
#
_cell.length_a   1.000
_cell.length_b   1.000
_cell.length_c   1.000
_cell.angle_alpha   90.00
_cell.angle_beta   90.00
_cell.angle_gamma   90.00
#
_symmetry.space_group_name_H-M   'P 1'
#
loop_
_entity.id
_entity.type
_entity.pdbx_description
1 polymer ?
#
loop_
_entity_poly.entity_id
_entity_poly.type
_entity_poly.pdbx_seq_one_letter_code
_entity_poly.pdbx_strand_id
1 'polypeptide(L)' 'MNQEILFMSDHHFDQTNIIRFNEHPFAFVEEMDLDLGLIKRWNQKLSTRNYVSFK' A
#
# COMPACT_ATOMS: atom_id res chain seq x y z
N MET A 1 -24.14 -13.22 4.03
CA MET A 1 -22.82 -12.71 4.43
C MET A 1 -22.70 -11.32 3.85
N ASN A 2 -22.56 -10.28 4.68
CA ASN A 2 -22.27 -8.94 4.18
C ASN A 2 -20.77 -8.86 3.90
N GLN A 3 -20.40 -8.69 2.63
CA GLN A 3 -19.03 -8.36 2.26
C GLN A 3 -18.86 -6.84 2.34
N GLU A 4 -17.86 -6.42 3.08
CA GLU A 4 -17.50 -5.01 3.20
C GLU A 4 -16.67 -4.62 1.97
N ILE A 5 -17.16 -3.67 1.18
CA ILE A 5 -16.45 -3.16 0.00
C ILE A 5 -15.67 -1.93 0.45
N LEU A 6 -14.35 -2.01 0.37
CA LEU A 6 -13.43 -0.92 0.67
C LEU A 6 -12.91 -0.34 -0.65
N PHE A 7 -12.92 0.99 -0.76
CA PHE A 7 -12.35 1.70 -1.90
C PHE A 7 -11.04 2.36 -1.47
N MET A 8 -10.00 2.21 -2.28
CA MET A 8 -8.76 2.96 -2.16
C MET A 8 -8.39 3.52 -3.52
N SER A 9 -7.75 4.69 -3.53
CA SER A 9 -7.36 5.41 -4.74
C SER A 9 -5.93 5.93 -4.60
N ASP A 10 -5.27 6.14 -5.74
CA ASP A 10 -4.01 6.85 -5.86
C ASP A 10 -2.84 6.28 -5.04
N HIS A 11 -2.63 4.97 -5.15
CA HIS A 11 -1.51 4.33 -4.46
C HIS A 11 -0.14 4.64 -5.07
N HIS A 12 -0.10 5.09 -6.33
CA HIS A 12 1.13 5.32 -7.09
C HIS A 12 2.12 4.16 -7.05
N PHE A 13 1.60 2.93 -6.92
CA PHE A 13 2.38 1.72 -6.99
C PHE A 13 3.12 1.64 -8.33
N ASP A 14 4.35 1.12 -8.30
CA ASP A 14 5.30 1.12 -9.43
C ASP A 14 5.71 2.50 -9.96
N GLN A 15 5.23 3.62 -9.40
CA GLN A 15 5.56 4.96 -9.88
C GLN A 15 6.83 5.50 -9.21
N THR A 16 7.99 5.06 -9.69
CA THR A 16 9.32 5.50 -9.23
C THR A 16 9.54 7.00 -9.18
N ASN A 17 8.86 7.74 -10.07
CA ASN A 17 8.96 9.20 -10.10
C ASN A 17 8.29 9.87 -8.90
N ILE A 18 7.30 9.27 -8.24
CA ILE A 18 6.64 9.92 -7.10
C ILE A 18 7.58 10.10 -5.91
N ILE A 19 8.49 9.13 -5.71
CA ILE A 19 9.54 9.21 -4.68
C ILE A 19 10.51 10.36 -4.98
N ARG A 20 10.74 10.67 -6.26
CA ARG A 20 11.63 11.75 -6.69
C ARG A 20 11.01 13.14 -6.54
N PHE A 21 9.71 13.26 -6.76
CA PHE A 21 9.00 14.54 -6.80
C PHE A 21 8.22 14.85 -5.52
N ASN A 22 8.19 13.93 -4.57
CA ASN A 22 7.52 14.08 -3.29
C ASN A 22 8.54 13.75 -2.18
N GLU A 23 8.48 14.43 -1.03
CA GLU A 23 9.32 14.11 0.15
C GLU A 23 8.82 12.81 0.82
N HIS A 24 8.80 11.72 0.05
CA HIS A 24 8.24 10.46 0.48
C HIS A 24 9.19 9.79 1.48
N PRO A 25 8.68 9.16 2.57
CA PRO A 25 9.52 8.51 3.58
C PRO A 25 10.24 7.22 3.11
N PHE A 26 10.16 6.87 1.82
CA PHE A 26 10.73 5.64 1.28
C PHE A 26 11.81 5.98 0.24
N ALA A 27 12.90 5.21 0.25
CA ALA A 27 14.00 5.44 -0.68
C ALA A 27 13.76 4.77 -2.04
N PHE A 28 12.96 3.69 -2.08
CA PHE A 28 12.70 2.88 -3.26
C PHE A 28 11.23 2.46 -3.35
N VAL A 29 10.75 2.18 -4.56
CA VAL A 29 9.36 1.75 -4.79
C VAL A 29 9.10 0.38 -4.17
N GLU A 30 10.09 -0.50 -4.23
CA GLU A 30 10.02 -1.82 -3.63
C GLU A 30 9.85 -1.74 -2.10
N GLU A 31 10.44 -0.71 -1.47
CA GLU A 31 10.27 -0.42 -0.03
C GLU A 31 8.86 0.14 0.28
N MET A 32 8.36 1.03 -0.58
CA MET A 32 7.02 1.62 -0.49
C MET A 32 5.92 0.57 -0.65
N ASP A 33 6.08 -0.29 -1.66
CA ASP A 33 5.04 -1.20 -2.12
C ASP A 33 5.06 -2.49 -1.29
N LEU A 34 6.21 -3.13 -1.12
CA LEU A 34 6.31 -4.51 -0.63
C LEU A 34 6.87 -4.62 0.79
N ASP A 35 8.09 -4.14 1.05
CA ASP A 35 8.85 -4.60 2.22
C ASP A 35 8.57 -3.80 3.53
N LEU A 36 8.18 -2.51 3.44
CA LEU A 36 8.07 -1.61 4.61
C LEU A 36 6.84 -0.68 4.65
N GLY A 37 6.24 -0.35 3.51
CA GLY A 37 5.36 0.80 3.42
C GLY A 37 3.88 0.54 3.60
N LEU A 38 3.23 0.01 2.57
CA LEU A 38 1.78 0.16 2.44
C LEU A 38 1.01 -1.13 2.71
N ILE A 39 1.34 -2.24 2.04
CA ILE A 39 0.64 -3.52 2.23
C ILE A 39 0.76 -3.99 3.68
N LYS A 40 1.97 -3.97 4.22
CA LYS A 40 2.27 -4.48 5.56
C LYS A 40 1.52 -3.68 6.64
N ARG A 41 1.50 -2.34 6.52
CA ARG A 41 0.78 -1.46 7.44
C ARG A 41 -0.73 -1.61 7.30
N TRP A 42 -1.23 -1.81 6.08
CA TRP A 42 -2.65 -2.08 5.87
C TRP A 42 -3.07 -3.41 6.46
N ASN A 43 -2.35 -4.49 6.20
CA ASN A 43 -2.64 -5.80 6.77
C ASN A 43 -2.51 -5.81 8.31
N GLN A 44 -1.69 -4.94 8.91
CA GLN A 44 -1.67 -4.73 10.36
C GLN A 44 -2.89 -3.96 10.89
N LYS A 45 -3.43 -3.02 10.10
CA LYS A 45 -4.57 -2.18 10.49
C LYS A 45 -5.92 -2.86 10.24
N LEU A 46 -5.99 -3.71 9.22
CA LEU A 46 -7.18 -4.48 8.88
C LEU A 46 -7.43 -5.56 9.94
N SER A 47 -8.70 -5.73 10.33
CA SER A 47 -9.10 -6.80 11.24
C SER A 47 -8.96 -8.17 10.57
N THR A 48 -9.00 -9.25 11.36
CA THR A 48 -8.74 -10.66 10.98
C THR A 48 -9.54 -11.22 9.79
N ARG A 49 -10.44 -10.45 9.18
CA ARG A 49 -11.25 -10.85 8.02
C ARG A 49 -10.84 -10.23 6.69
N ASN A 50 -9.91 -9.27 6.68
CA ASN A 50 -9.51 -8.54 5.47
C ASN A 50 -8.02 -8.71 5.19
N TYR A 51 -7.65 -8.96 3.94
CA TYR A 51 -6.27 -9.14 3.50
C TYR A 51 -6.04 -8.42 2.16
N VAL A 52 -4.93 -7.69 2.09
CA VAL A 52 -4.49 -6.95 0.91
C VAL A 52 -3.22 -7.61 0.36
N SER A 53 -3.22 -7.89 -0.93
CA SER A 53 -2.06 -8.39 -1.68
C SER A 53 -1.95 -7.67 -3.02
N PHE A 54 -0.72 -7.54 -3.53
CA PHE A 54 -0.49 -7.25 -4.93
C PHE A 54 -0.66 -8.51 -5.79
N LYS A 55 -0.99 -8.32 -7.07
CA LYS A 55 -1.20 -9.39 -8.03
C LYS A 55 -0.09 -9.41 -9.06
#